data_AF-L1IH62-F1
#
_entry.id   AF-L1IH62-F1
#
_cell.length_a   1.000
_cell.length_b   1.000
_cell.length_c   1.000
_cell.angle_alpha   90.00
_cell.angle_beta   90.00
_cell.angle_gamma   90.00
#
_symmetry.space_group_name_H-M   'P 1'
#
loop_
_entity.id
_entity.type
_entity.pdbx_description
1 polymer ?
#
loop_
_entity_poly.entity_id
_entity_poly.type
_entity_poly.pdbx_seq_one_letter_code
_entity_poly.pdbx_strand_id
1 'polypeptide(L)'
;MSSKQGSRSLLGLPPDQDIPTSHSIFSDDDPLDIPSRAAQSPEGEEASQPSRKGLGRGIASESFDIASGLHVEDAKLDSMPEVKDFMTIDWTYYAEKDRERRIQGLRGGRRSAIFRVLLNIYDAMQSWLALTAVGFTCGALAAMVGTGSDWANDIKFGMCYGRGFWITRQMCCKDSADMLSCSNWKSWAQLLGASHASSEQVVSYVIYISIAVLQAGYAAWLCKVFAPYAVASGIGEIKVILSGFVIKKFLGGWTLLIKCVGLVLAVGSGLSIGKEGPFIHVSCCVANVMSRFFSKFATNEVRKRELLSASAAAGIAVAFGISLLSPKTMWRALFCATVAAMSLQRLNPQPSGKMVLFEITYHHKWRLFELIPFAFIGVIGGLVCLVVVMFEVTGGYEYVLPVMVGVLLSKWVADAFGKSSIYIELIHLKGYPHLDNKREYAFK
;
A
#
# COMPACT_ATOMS: atom_id res chain seq x y z
N MET A 1 -57.67 -6.22 23.57
CA MET A 1 -58.62 -5.23 24.12
C MET A 1 -57.87 -3.94 24.38
N SER A 2 -58.44 -2.85 23.87
CA SER A 2 -57.95 -1.47 23.87
C SER A 2 -58.02 -0.83 25.27
N SER A 3 -57.14 0.16 25.53
CA SER A 3 -57.43 1.46 26.19
C SER A 3 -56.13 2.01 26.84
N LYS A 4 -55.48 3.04 26.27
CA LYS A 4 -55.55 4.50 26.61
C LYS A 4 -55.06 4.81 28.05
N GLN A 5 -54.36 5.88 28.40
CA GLN A 5 -54.28 7.26 27.88
C GLN A 5 -53.17 8.02 28.66
N GLY A 6 -52.32 8.80 27.98
CA GLY A 6 -52.17 10.26 28.22
C GLY A 6 -51.12 10.67 29.28
N SER A 7 -50.56 11.88 29.31
CA SER A 7 -50.42 13.01 28.37
C SER A 7 -49.58 14.11 29.07
N ARG A 8 -48.88 14.95 28.28
CA ARG A 8 -48.33 16.31 28.57
C ARG A 8 -47.03 16.43 29.40
N SER A 9 -45.93 17.04 28.97
CA SER A 9 -45.59 18.28 28.20
C SER A 9 -45.29 19.51 29.08
N LEU A 10 -44.31 20.31 28.63
CA LEU A 10 -43.86 21.69 29.01
C LEU A 10 -42.55 21.72 29.85
N LEU A 11 -41.52 22.54 29.60
CA LEU A 11 -41.27 23.68 28.70
C LEU A 11 -39.77 24.08 28.82
N GLY A 12 -39.12 24.62 27.76
CA GLY A 12 -37.94 25.52 27.90
C GLY A 12 -36.73 25.27 26.97
N LEU A 13 -36.58 26.10 25.93
CA LEU A 13 -35.39 26.34 25.06
C LEU A 13 -34.95 27.81 25.26
N PRO A 14 -33.83 28.35 24.70
CA PRO A 14 -32.42 27.91 24.44
C PRO A 14 -31.42 29.04 24.94
N PRO A 15 -30.23 29.40 24.38
CA PRO A 15 -29.19 28.74 23.56
C PRO A 15 -27.72 28.89 24.08
N ASP A 16 -26.75 28.33 23.33
CA ASP A 16 -25.30 28.61 23.20
C ASP A 16 -24.27 28.26 24.30
N GLN A 17 -23.41 27.26 24.01
CA GLN A 17 -21.94 27.43 23.94
C GLN A 17 -21.28 26.21 23.26
N ASP A 18 -20.68 26.45 22.09
CA ASP A 18 -19.96 25.49 21.24
C ASP A 18 -18.57 25.13 21.80
N ILE A 19 -18.24 23.83 21.80
CA ILE A 19 -16.89 23.28 21.97
C ILE A 19 -16.59 22.44 20.72
N PRO A 20 -15.49 22.68 19.97
CA PRO A 20 -15.27 22.01 18.69
C PRO A 20 -14.85 20.56 18.90
N THR A 21 -15.66 19.63 18.39
CA THR A 21 -15.29 18.22 18.23
C THR A 21 -14.55 18.02 16.92
N SER A 22 -13.47 17.27 16.99
CA SER A 22 -12.59 16.90 15.88
C SER A 22 -13.33 16.10 14.81
N HIS A 23 -13.50 16.68 13.62
CA HIS A 23 -13.98 15.96 12.44
C HIS A 23 -12.85 15.12 11.83
N SER A 24 -13.07 13.80 11.80
CA SER A 24 -12.24 12.80 11.15
C SER A 24 -12.75 12.47 9.75
N ILE A 25 -11.91 12.71 8.74
CA ILE A 25 -11.56 11.81 7.62
C ILE A 25 -12.67 10.82 7.19
N PHE A 26 -13.70 11.32 6.50
CA PHE A 26 -14.50 10.71 5.42
C PHE A 26 -15.84 11.44 5.39
N SER A 27 -15.95 12.42 4.49
CA SER A 27 -17.16 13.13 4.10
C SER A 27 -17.09 13.31 2.59
N ASP A 28 -18.13 13.29 1.79
CA ASP A 28 -19.50 12.79 1.82
C ASP A 28 -19.85 12.79 0.31
N ASP A 29 -20.42 11.72 -0.22
CA ASP A 29 -21.01 11.74 -1.56
C ASP A 29 -22.47 12.20 -1.41
N ASP A 30 -22.80 13.38 -1.95
CA ASP A 30 -24.13 13.70 -2.47
C ASP A 30 -24.00 14.66 -3.68
N PRO A 31 -24.93 14.60 -4.65
CA PRO A 31 -24.70 15.03 -6.02
C PRO A 31 -24.83 16.55 -6.20
N LEU A 32 -23.80 17.18 -6.76
CA LEU A 32 -23.92 18.55 -7.26
C LEU A 32 -24.67 18.57 -8.59
N ASP A 33 -25.98 18.81 -8.49
CA ASP A 33 -26.75 19.52 -9.52
C ASP A 33 -26.14 20.92 -9.71
N ILE A 34 -25.67 21.21 -10.93
CA ILE A 34 -25.34 22.58 -11.33
C ILE A 34 -26.45 23.05 -12.28
N PRO A 35 -27.15 24.16 -11.96
CA PRO A 35 -28.27 24.64 -12.77
C PRO A 35 -27.79 25.17 -14.12
N SER A 36 -28.59 24.87 -15.14
CA SER A 36 -28.52 25.45 -16.47
C SER A 36 -28.56 26.98 -16.41
N ARG A 37 -27.51 27.64 -16.90
CA ARG A 37 -27.61 29.02 -17.35
C ARG A 37 -26.93 29.17 -18.70
N ALA A 38 -27.76 29.45 -19.69
CA ALA A 38 -27.40 29.77 -21.05
C ALA A 38 -26.36 30.91 -21.09
N ALA A 39 -25.28 30.71 -21.84
CA ALA A 39 -24.44 31.79 -22.32
C ALA A 39 -24.45 31.71 -23.84
N GLN A 40 -24.96 32.78 -24.43
CA GLN A 40 -25.15 33.00 -25.85
C GLN A 40 -23.83 32.94 -26.60
N SER A 41 -23.90 32.30 -27.77
CA SER A 41 -22.96 32.44 -28.89
C SER A 41 -22.80 33.91 -29.31
N PRO A 42 -21.63 34.23 -29.88
CA PRO A 42 -21.66 34.83 -31.21
C PRO A 42 -20.93 33.95 -32.24
N GLU A 43 -21.59 33.84 -33.39
CA GLU A 43 -21.06 33.59 -34.73
C GLU A 43 -19.74 34.37 -34.94
N GLY A 44 -18.72 33.96 -35.68
CA GLY A 44 -18.54 32.95 -36.72
C GLY A 44 -17.50 33.56 -37.66
N GLU A 45 -16.37 32.89 -37.91
CA GLU A 45 -15.57 33.18 -39.11
C GLU A 45 -14.61 32.03 -39.42
N GLU A 46 -14.60 31.70 -40.71
CA GLU A 46 -14.03 30.51 -41.31
C GLU A 46 -12.59 30.78 -41.79
N ALA A 47 -11.82 29.69 -41.84
CA ALA A 47 -10.70 29.45 -42.77
C ALA A 47 -9.29 30.01 -42.51
N SER A 48 -8.36 29.06 -42.74
CA SER A 48 -7.04 29.19 -43.39
C SER A 48 -5.78 29.14 -42.49
N GLN A 49 -5.06 28.03 -42.65
CA GLN A 49 -3.63 27.91 -42.35
C GLN A 49 -2.83 28.79 -43.32
N PRO A 50 -1.73 29.44 -42.90
CA PRO A 50 -0.73 29.91 -43.84
C PRO A 50 0.58 29.13 -43.77
N SER A 51 1.01 28.78 -44.98
CA SER A 51 2.30 28.25 -45.38
C SER A 51 3.44 29.25 -45.14
N ARG A 52 4.63 28.67 -44.96
CA ARG A 52 5.94 29.28 -44.76
C ARG A 52 6.44 30.04 -46.00
N LYS A 53 7.42 30.95 -45.74
CA LYS A 53 8.31 31.72 -46.65
C LYS A 53 7.72 33.06 -47.06
N GLY A 54 8.38 34.20 -46.90
CA GLY A 54 9.75 34.55 -46.53
C GLY A 54 10.05 35.93 -47.13
N LEU A 55 11.12 36.57 -46.62
CA LEU A 55 11.92 37.59 -47.30
C LEU A 55 11.53 39.09 -47.13
N GLY A 56 12.35 39.81 -46.36
CA GLY A 56 13.01 41.03 -46.87
C GLY A 56 12.82 42.35 -46.14
N ARG A 57 13.89 42.79 -45.43
CA ARG A 57 14.41 44.19 -45.23
C ARG A 57 13.47 45.26 -44.62
N GLY A 58 13.84 46.09 -43.65
CA GLY A 58 15.09 46.39 -42.93
C GLY A 58 14.94 47.71 -42.15
N ILE A 59 15.91 48.00 -41.27
CA ILE A 59 16.30 49.33 -40.71
C ILE A 59 15.34 49.89 -39.62
N ALA A 60 15.59 49.67 -38.32
CA ALA A 60 16.55 50.31 -37.41
C ALA A 60 16.03 51.60 -36.73
N SER A 61 15.77 51.49 -35.42
CA SER A 61 16.07 52.54 -34.43
C SER A 61 16.51 51.84 -33.14
N GLU A 62 17.77 52.06 -32.75
CA GLU A 62 18.37 51.59 -31.50
C GLU A 62 17.70 52.26 -30.29
N SER A 63 17.60 51.54 -29.16
CA SER A 63 18.22 51.95 -27.89
C SER A 63 17.99 50.92 -26.76
N PHE A 64 19.11 50.53 -26.17
CA PHE A 64 19.33 50.11 -24.78
C PHE A 64 19.21 48.63 -24.39
N ASP A 65 20.35 47.93 -24.55
CA ASP A 65 20.67 46.65 -23.92
C ASP A 65 20.87 46.79 -22.39
N ILE A 66 20.10 46.01 -21.62
CA ILE A 66 20.51 45.52 -20.29
C ILE A 66 20.42 44.00 -20.35
N ALA A 67 21.40 43.40 -21.03
CA ALA A 67 21.63 41.96 -21.05
C ALA A 67 22.95 41.67 -20.32
N SER A 68 22.90 41.57 -19.00
CA SER A 68 23.96 40.96 -18.20
C SER A 68 23.39 40.55 -16.84
N GLY A 69 22.78 39.36 -16.77
CA GLY A 69 22.28 38.82 -15.50
C GLY A 69 21.53 37.50 -15.57
N LEU A 70 21.01 37.09 -16.74
CA LEU A 70 20.11 35.93 -16.84
C LEU A 70 20.73 34.74 -17.57
N HIS A 71 21.89 34.25 -17.11
CA HIS A 71 22.50 33.02 -17.66
C HIS A 71 23.15 32.11 -16.61
N VAL A 72 22.73 32.19 -15.34
CA VAL A 72 23.33 31.37 -14.26
C VAL A 72 22.34 30.42 -13.58
N GLU A 73 21.03 30.47 -13.88
CA GLU A 73 20.04 29.63 -13.18
C GLU A 73 19.52 28.40 -13.95
N ASP A 74 19.84 28.24 -15.24
CA ASP A 74 19.44 27.02 -15.98
C ASP A 74 20.40 25.83 -15.78
N ALA A 75 21.62 26.08 -15.26
CA ALA A 75 22.63 25.04 -15.11
C ALA A 75 22.54 24.23 -13.79
N LYS A 76 21.64 24.61 -12.86
CA LYS A 76 21.53 24.00 -11.53
C LYS A 76 20.27 23.15 -11.33
N LEU A 77 19.39 23.09 -12.35
CA LEU A 77 18.20 22.23 -12.35
C LEU A 77 18.42 20.87 -13.03
N ASP A 78 19.61 20.62 -13.58
CA ASP A 78 19.96 19.37 -14.27
C ASP A 78 20.56 18.28 -13.37
N SER A 79 20.66 18.50 -12.06
CA SER A 79 21.22 17.52 -11.10
C SER A 79 20.18 16.83 -10.21
N MET A 80 18.88 16.99 -10.48
CA MET A 80 17.83 16.17 -9.87
C MET A 80 17.57 14.96 -10.79
N PRO A 81 17.44 13.73 -10.25
CA PRO A 81 17.11 12.57 -11.08
C PRO A 81 15.86 12.87 -11.90
N GLU A 82 15.99 12.70 -13.22
CA GLU A 82 15.04 13.02 -14.29
C GLU A 82 13.56 13.13 -13.85
N VAL A 83 13.06 14.38 -13.80
CA VAL A 83 11.61 14.71 -13.68
C VAL A 83 10.78 14.12 -14.84
N LYS A 84 11.43 13.55 -15.88
CA LYS A 84 10.80 12.93 -17.07
C LYS A 84 10.11 11.58 -16.81
N ASP A 85 10.22 11.01 -15.62
CA ASP A 85 9.57 9.74 -15.29
C ASP A 85 8.21 9.85 -14.60
N PHE A 86 7.79 11.06 -14.20
CA PHE A 86 6.51 11.28 -13.54
C PHE A 86 5.50 11.88 -14.52
N MET A 87 4.54 11.07 -14.94
CA MET A 87 3.36 11.57 -15.64
C MET A 87 2.24 11.83 -14.64
N THR A 88 1.63 13.01 -14.70
CA THR A 88 0.39 13.33 -13.97
C THR A 88 -0.83 12.89 -14.76
N ILE A 89 -1.92 12.63 -14.04
CA ILE A 89 -3.19 12.23 -14.66
C ILE A 89 -4.08 13.45 -14.80
N ASP A 90 -4.63 13.60 -16.01
CA ASP A 90 -5.69 14.55 -16.28
C ASP A 90 -7.07 13.90 -15.99
N TRP A 91 -7.63 14.20 -14.82
CA TRP A 91 -8.90 13.63 -14.37
C TRP A 91 -10.09 14.08 -15.21
N THR A 92 -10.09 15.33 -15.71
CA THR A 92 -11.20 15.85 -16.52
C THR A 92 -11.23 15.17 -17.88
N TYR A 93 -10.07 15.00 -18.52
CA TYR A 93 -9.95 14.25 -19.77
C TYR A 93 -10.53 12.83 -19.68
N TYR A 94 -10.18 12.08 -18.63
CA TYR A 94 -10.70 10.71 -18.47
C TYR A 94 -12.19 10.65 -18.11
N ALA A 95 -12.69 11.64 -17.38
CA ALA A 95 -14.13 11.75 -17.06
C ALA A 95 -14.95 12.07 -18.32
N GLU A 96 -14.49 13.01 -19.14
CA GLU A 96 -15.10 13.37 -20.42
C GLU A 96 -15.07 12.20 -21.40
N LYS A 97 -13.93 11.54 -21.54
CA LYS A 97 -13.78 10.35 -22.40
C LYS A 97 -14.71 9.21 -21.99
N ASP A 98 -14.97 9.01 -20.68
CA ASP A 98 -15.94 8.01 -20.22
C ASP A 98 -17.39 8.43 -20.52
N ARG A 99 -17.70 9.73 -20.41
CA ARG A 99 -18.99 10.30 -20.79
C ARG A 99 -19.24 10.14 -22.30
N GLU A 100 -18.26 10.44 -23.14
CA GLU A 100 -18.35 10.27 -24.59
C GLU A 100 -18.59 8.83 -25.00
N ARG A 101 -17.89 7.86 -24.39
CA ARG A 101 -18.10 6.42 -24.64
C ARG A 101 -19.54 6.00 -24.32
N ARG A 102 -20.13 6.50 -23.23
CA ARG A 102 -21.53 6.20 -22.88
C ARG A 102 -22.50 6.77 -23.91
N ILE A 103 -22.29 8.01 -24.36
CA ILE A 103 -23.13 8.66 -25.38
C ILE A 103 -23.00 7.94 -26.73
N GLN A 104 -21.78 7.56 -27.13
CA GLN A 104 -21.55 6.78 -28.35
C GLN A 104 -22.19 5.39 -28.28
N GLY A 105 -22.18 4.73 -27.11
CA GLY A 105 -22.85 3.46 -26.88
C GLY A 105 -24.37 3.52 -27.09
N LEU A 106 -25.00 4.65 -26.72
CA LEU A 106 -26.43 4.88 -26.95
C LEU A 106 -26.75 5.18 -28.42
N ARG A 107 -25.81 5.78 -29.17
CA ARG A 107 -25.95 6.09 -30.61
C ARG A 107 -25.64 4.91 -31.54
N GLY A 108 -25.12 3.80 -31.02
CA GLY A 108 -24.73 2.61 -31.80
C GLY A 108 -25.91 1.87 -32.44
N GLY A 109 -25.95 1.84 -33.77
CA GLY A 109 -27.02 1.27 -34.59
C GLY A 109 -27.23 -0.25 -34.52
N ARG A 110 -28.44 -0.66 -34.94
CA ARG A 110 -28.98 -1.96 -35.40
C ARG A 110 -28.32 -3.30 -34.99
N ARG A 111 -27.61 -3.42 -33.87
CA ARG A 111 -27.28 -4.73 -33.28
C ARG A 111 -28.50 -5.34 -32.59
N SER A 112 -28.65 -6.67 -32.63
CA SER A 112 -29.74 -7.39 -31.94
C SER A 112 -29.87 -6.90 -30.49
N ALA A 113 -31.10 -6.66 -30.03
CA ALA A 113 -31.38 -6.14 -28.69
C ALA A 113 -30.70 -6.98 -27.59
N ILE A 114 -30.65 -8.30 -27.80
CA ILE A 114 -30.03 -9.26 -26.87
C ILE A 114 -28.52 -9.03 -26.74
N PHE A 115 -27.82 -8.78 -27.85
CA PHE A 115 -26.38 -8.54 -27.83
C PHE A 115 -26.03 -7.23 -27.10
N ARG A 116 -26.89 -6.21 -27.19
CA ARG A 116 -26.74 -4.96 -26.43
C ARG A 116 -26.94 -5.18 -24.93
N VAL A 117 -27.94 -5.97 -24.54
CA VAL A 117 -28.17 -6.31 -23.13
C VAL A 117 -26.97 -7.07 -22.55
N LEU A 118 -26.44 -8.06 -23.28
CA LEU A 118 -25.26 -8.84 -22.83
C LEU A 118 -24.01 -7.98 -22.67
N LEU A 119 -23.74 -7.06 -23.60
CA LEU A 119 -22.62 -6.12 -23.49
C LEU A 119 -22.78 -5.17 -22.29
N ASN A 120 -24.00 -4.66 -22.06
CA ASN A 120 -24.27 -3.79 -20.91
C ASN A 120 -24.08 -4.52 -19.58
N ILE A 121 -24.49 -5.79 -19.49
CA ILE A 121 -24.25 -6.64 -18.32
C ILE A 121 -22.74 -6.88 -18.14
N TYR A 122 -22.01 -7.18 -19.22
CA TYR A 122 -20.56 -7.37 -19.18
C TYR A 122 -19.84 -6.12 -18.68
N ASP A 123 -20.18 -4.93 -19.20
CA ASP A 123 -19.59 -3.65 -18.78
C ASP A 123 -19.88 -3.32 -17.31
N ALA A 124 -21.06 -3.71 -16.81
CA ALA A 124 -21.44 -3.58 -15.41
C ALA A 124 -20.65 -4.55 -14.51
N MET A 125 -20.49 -5.82 -14.93
CA MET A 125 -19.81 -6.86 -14.16
C MET A 125 -18.29 -6.77 -14.22
N GLN A 126 -17.71 -6.12 -15.23
CA GLN A 126 -16.27 -6.08 -15.45
C GLN A 126 -15.48 -5.58 -14.22
N SER A 127 -16.04 -4.64 -13.46
CA SER A 127 -15.41 -4.12 -12.24
C SER A 127 -15.37 -5.15 -11.10
N TRP A 128 -16.45 -5.93 -10.95
CA TRP A 128 -16.53 -7.00 -9.96
C TRP A 128 -15.64 -8.19 -10.35
N LEU A 129 -15.61 -8.55 -11.63
CA LEU A 129 -14.71 -9.60 -12.14
C LEU A 129 -13.23 -9.23 -11.93
N ALA A 130 -12.86 -7.97 -12.18
CA ALA A 130 -11.51 -7.49 -11.92
C ALA A 130 -11.14 -7.57 -10.44
N LEU A 131 -12.03 -7.15 -9.53
CA LEU A 131 -11.82 -7.23 -8.09
C LEU A 131 -11.70 -8.69 -7.61
N THR A 132 -12.52 -9.60 -8.14
CA THR A 132 -12.43 -11.03 -7.82
C THR A 132 -11.10 -11.62 -8.29
N ALA A 133 -10.67 -11.31 -9.52
CA ALA A 133 -9.40 -11.79 -10.06
C ALA A 133 -8.20 -11.28 -9.25
N VAL A 134 -8.20 -9.99 -8.90
CA VAL A 134 -7.16 -9.40 -8.03
C VAL A 134 -7.19 -10.02 -6.63
N GLY A 135 -8.35 -10.15 -6.00
CA GLY A 135 -8.47 -10.76 -4.68
C GLY A 135 -7.95 -12.19 -4.66
N PHE A 136 -8.36 -13.01 -5.62
CA PHE A 136 -7.91 -14.40 -5.73
C PHE A 136 -6.40 -14.52 -5.92
N THR A 137 -5.84 -13.75 -6.86
CA THR A 137 -4.40 -13.76 -7.14
C THR A 137 -3.57 -13.21 -5.98
N CYS A 138 -4.04 -12.18 -5.28
CA CYS A 138 -3.43 -11.69 -4.05
C CYS A 138 -3.42 -12.77 -2.96
N GLY A 139 -4.56 -13.43 -2.69
CA GLY A 139 -4.63 -14.50 -1.70
C GLY A 139 -3.73 -15.70 -2.03
N ALA A 140 -3.65 -16.08 -3.31
CA ALA A 140 -2.75 -17.13 -3.77
C ALA A 140 -1.27 -16.78 -3.61
N LEU A 141 -0.89 -15.54 -3.96
CA LEU A 141 0.49 -15.07 -3.76
C LEU A 141 0.83 -14.92 -2.27
N ALA A 142 -0.12 -14.54 -1.41
CA ALA A 142 0.09 -14.52 0.03
C ALA A 142 0.38 -15.93 0.57
N ALA A 143 -0.41 -16.92 0.16
CA ALA A 143 -0.20 -18.32 0.56
C ALA A 143 1.16 -18.83 0.09
N MET A 144 1.56 -18.48 -1.14
CA MET A 144 2.84 -18.86 -1.72
C MET A 144 4.02 -18.19 -1.01
N VAL A 145 3.94 -16.88 -0.76
CA VAL A 145 4.99 -16.13 -0.04
C VAL A 145 5.08 -16.60 1.41
N GLY A 146 3.95 -16.88 2.06
CA GLY A 146 3.92 -17.41 3.42
C GLY A 146 4.55 -18.80 3.52
N THR A 147 4.04 -19.76 2.76
CA THR A 147 4.58 -21.13 2.75
C THR A 147 6.04 -21.14 2.31
N GLY A 148 6.39 -20.32 1.32
CA GLY A 148 7.75 -20.17 0.83
C GLY A 148 8.69 -19.57 1.88
N SER A 149 8.27 -18.54 2.62
CA SER A 149 9.09 -17.94 3.67
C SER A 149 9.34 -18.93 4.81
N ASP A 150 8.33 -19.71 5.15
CA ASP A 150 8.40 -20.69 6.23
C ASP A 150 9.33 -21.84 5.82
N TRP A 151 9.21 -22.32 4.57
CA TRP A 151 10.13 -23.29 3.99
C TRP A 151 11.58 -22.79 3.93
N ALA A 152 11.80 -21.56 3.45
CA ALA A 152 13.12 -20.96 3.36
C ALA A 152 13.75 -20.74 4.74
N ASN A 153 12.94 -20.56 5.79
CA ASN A 153 13.41 -20.51 7.17
C ASN A 153 13.74 -21.90 7.72
N ASP A 154 12.84 -22.87 7.54
CA ASP A 154 12.95 -24.24 8.04
C ASP A 154 14.15 -25.00 7.47
N ILE A 155 14.46 -24.80 6.18
CA ILE A 155 15.59 -25.46 5.50
C ILE A 155 16.94 -25.15 6.17
N LYS A 156 17.07 -24.07 6.95
CA LYS A 156 18.29 -23.78 7.71
C LYS A 156 18.49 -24.74 8.88
N PHE A 157 17.40 -25.27 9.43
CA PHE A 157 17.42 -26.10 10.63
C PHE A 157 17.49 -27.59 10.31
N GLY A 158 16.93 -28.03 9.18
CA GLY A 158 16.95 -29.44 8.79
C GLY A 158 15.95 -29.78 7.70
N MET A 159 15.57 -31.05 7.63
CA MET A 159 14.58 -31.55 6.67
C MET A 159 13.74 -32.68 7.25
N CYS A 160 12.59 -32.93 6.61
CA CYS A 160 11.68 -34.01 6.97
C CYS A 160 12.20 -35.34 6.38
N TYR A 161 12.43 -36.33 7.25
CA TYR A 161 12.84 -37.66 6.83
C TYR A 161 11.65 -38.38 6.13
N GLY A 162 11.89 -38.98 4.96
CA GLY A 162 10.89 -39.74 4.19
C GLY A 162 10.06 -38.94 3.17
N ARG A 163 9.77 -37.66 3.42
CA ARG A 163 9.06 -36.78 2.45
C ARG A 163 9.94 -35.73 1.77
N GLY A 164 11.23 -35.63 2.12
CA GLY A 164 12.19 -34.75 1.46
C GLY A 164 12.24 -33.32 2.02
N PHE A 165 13.00 -32.45 1.33
CA PHE A 165 13.30 -31.09 1.78
C PHE A 165 12.22 -30.05 1.43
N TRP A 166 11.22 -30.40 0.60
CA TRP A 166 10.18 -29.48 0.11
C TRP A 166 9.00 -29.30 1.08
N ILE A 167 9.01 -29.95 2.23
CA ILE A 167 7.95 -29.86 3.25
C ILE A 167 8.44 -29.04 4.45
N THR A 168 7.64 -28.06 4.87
CA THR A 168 7.89 -27.27 6.08
C THR A 168 7.80 -28.13 7.34
N ARG A 169 8.47 -27.72 8.41
CA ARG A 169 8.47 -28.42 9.70
C ARG A 169 7.06 -28.58 10.24
N GLN A 170 6.25 -27.53 10.12
CA GLN A 170 4.85 -27.52 10.58
C GLN A 170 3.99 -28.54 9.81
N MET A 171 4.21 -28.72 8.51
CA MET A 171 3.52 -29.76 7.73
C MET A 171 4.06 -31.17 8.00
N CYS A 172 5.37 -31.31 8.26
CA CYS A 172 6.01 -32.59 8.58
C CYS A 172 5.49 -33.17 9.91
N CYS A 173 5.22 -32.31 10.89
CA CYS A 173 4.87 -32.67 12.27
C CYS A 173 3.37 -32.48 12.57
N LYS A 174 2.51 -32.54 11.55
CA LYS A 174 1.06 -32.32 11.68
C LYS A 174 0.36 -33.33 12.60
N ASP A 175 0.83 -34.58 12.62
CA ASP A 175 0.18 -35.69 13.34
C ASP A 175 0.78 -35.94 14.74
N SER A 176 1.84 -35.20 15.12
CA SER A 176 2.49 -35.35 16.43
C SER A 176 1.83 -34.46 17.49
N ALA A 177 1.59 -35.02 18.68
CA ALA A 177 0.96 -34.33 19.80
C ALA A 177 1.75 -33.10 20.31
N ASP A 178 3.08 -33.10 20.16
CA ASP A 178 3.96 -32.00 20.54
C ASP A 178 4.84 -31.54 19.36
N MET A 179 4.74 -30.26 18.97
CA MET A 179 5.59 -29.67 17.92
C MET A 179 7.09 -29.66 18.25
N LEU A 180 7.45 -29.78 19.53
CA LEU A 180 8.85 -29.81 19.98
C LEU A 180 9.51 -31.20 19.82
N SER A 181 8.74 -32.29 19.83
CA SER A 181 9.27 -33.67 19.88
C SER A 181 8.91 -34.49 18.64
N CYS A 182 9.11 -33.89 17.46
CA CYS A 182 8.83 -34.55 16.20
C CYS A 182 10.03 -35.40 15.74
N SER A 183 9.93 -36.72 15.84
CA SER A 183 10.98 -37.67 15.47
C SER A 183 11.31 -37.69 13.96
N ASN A 184 10.36 -37.26 13.12
CA ASN A 184 10.48 -37.22 11.67
C ASN A 184 11.33 -36.03 11.17
N TRP A 185 11.48 -34.99 11.97
CA TRP A 185 12.31 -33.83 11.62
C TRP A 185 13.75 -34.07 12.08
N LYS A 186 14.70 -34.09 11.14
CA LYS A 186 16.12 -34.31 11.42
C LYS A 186 16.93 -33.07 11.12
N SER A 187 17.81 -32.70 12.05
CA SER A 187 18.75 -31.60 11.85
C SER A 187 19.81 -32.00 10.81
N TRP A 188 20.43 -31.02 10.17
CA TRP A 188 21.50 -31.27 9.22
C TRP A 188 22.68 -32.04 9.82
N ALA A 189 23.01 -31.78 11.08
CA ALA A 189 24.06 -32.49 11.78
C ALA A 189 23.73 -33.97 12.01
N GLN A 190 22.48 -34.30 12.33
CA GLN A 190 22.02 -35.69 12.47
C GLN A 190 22.06 -36.43 11.13
N LEU A 191 21.76 -35.76 10.02
CA LEU A 191 21.82 -36.33 8.67
C LEU A 191 23.25 -36.56 8.19
N LEU A 192 24.19 -35.73 8.62
CA LEU A 192 25.62 -35.84 8.29
C LEU A 192 26.38 -36.82 9.22
N GLY A 193 25.69 -37.46 10.17
CA GLY A 193 26.28 -38.47 11.04
C GLY A 193 27.15 -37.91 12.17
N ALA A 194 26.95 -36.66 12.58
CA ALA A 194 27.65 -36.08 13.74
C ALA A 194 27.15 -36.74 15.04
N SER A 195 27.96 -37.60 15.64
CA SER A 195 27.61 -38.44 16.80
C SER A 195 27.95 -37.81 18.16
N HIS A 196 28.87 -36.84 18.20
CA HIS A 196 29.24 -36.14 19.43
C HIS A 196 28.50 -34.80 19.56
N ALA A 197 28.01 -34.48 20.76
CA ALA A 197 27.22 -33.29 21.04
C ALA A 197 27.90 -31.97 20.59
N SER A 198 29.23 -31.87 20.74
CA SER A 198 30.00 -30.71 20.27
C SER A 198 30.03 -30.60 18.74
N SER A 199 30.22 -31.73 18.04
CA SER A 199 30.20 -31.76 16.57
C SER A 199 28.81 -31.46 16.00
N GLU A 200 27.74 -31.87 16.68
CA GLU A 200 26.36 -31.60 16.24
C GLU A 200 26.04 -30.10 16.24
N GLN A 201 26.43 -29.40 17.31
CA GLN A 201 26.23 -27.96 17.45
C GLN A 201 27.03 -27.18 16.40
N VAL A 202 28.31 -27.51 16.20
CA VAL A 202 29.17 -26.82 15.24
C VAL A 202 28.66 -27.01 13.81
N VAL A 203 28.34 -28.24 13.41
CA VAL A 203 27.86 -28.53 12.05
C VAL A 203 26.52 -27.83 11.79
N SER A 204 25.59 -27.87 12.74
CA SER A 204 24.30 -27.19 12.61
C SER A 204 24.46 -25.67 12.47
N TYR A 205 25.36 -25.07 13.25
CA TYR A 205 25.63 -23.63 13.20
C TYR A 205 26.28 -23.19 11.88
N VAL A 206 27.27 -23.94 11.39
CA VAL A 206 27.95 -23.64 10.12
C VAL A 206 26.98 -23.72 8.94
N ILE A 207 26.14 -24.77 8.89
CA ILE A 207 25.14 -24.93 7.83
C ILE A 207 24.07 -23.85 7.91
N TYR A 208 23.60 -23.52 9.11
CA TYR A 208 22.65 -22.45 9.33
C TYR A 208 23.16 -21.12 8.75
N ILE A 209 24.39 -20.71 9.10
CA ILE A 209 24.99 -19.47 8.62
C ILE A 209 25.19 -19.50 7.11
N SER A 210 25.71 -20.62 6.58
CA SER A 210 26.00 -20.75 5.15
C SER A 210 24.72 -20.58 4.32
N ILE A 211 23.63 -21.25 4.69
CA ILE A 211 22.35 -21.12 4.00
C ILE A 211 21.78 -19.71 4.18
N ALA A 212 21.84 -19.13 5.38
CA ALA A 212 21.32 -17.79 5.63
C ALA A 212 22.02 -16.72 4.78
N VAL A 213 23.36 -16.75 4.71
CA VAL A 213 24.16 -15.81 3.90
C VAL A 213 23.90 -16.00 2.42
N LEU A 214 23.80 -17.24 1.93
CA LEU A 214 23.48 -17.52 0.53
C LEU A 214 22.08 -17.01 0.15
N GLN A 215 21.08 -17.24 0.99
CA GLN A 215 19.72 -16.74 0.76
C GLN A 215 19.67 -15.20 0.74
N ALA A 216 20.29 -14.54 1.73
CA ALA A 216 20.33 -13.08 1.80
C ALA A 216 21.11 -12.47 0.62
N GLY A 217 22.25 -13.05 0.27
CA GLY A 217 23.06 -12.64 -0.87
C GLY A 217 22.32 -12.79 -2.19
N TYR A 218 21.60 -13.91 -2.38
CA TYR A 218 20.81 -14.14 -3.58
C TYR A 218 19.61 -13.19 -3.68
N ALA A 219 18.92 -12.90 -2.57
CA ALA A 219 17.85 -11.91 -2.53
C ALA A 219 18.35 -10.50 -2.91
N ALA A 220 19.50 -10.09 -2.36
CA ALA A 220 20.11 -8.80 -2.68
C ALA A 220 20.55 -8.71 -4.15
N TRP A 221 21.16 -9.78 -4.67
CA TRP A 221 21.56 -9.87 -6.08
C TRP A 221 20.36 -9.78 -7.03
N LEU A 222 19.26 -10.50 -6.75
CA LEU A 222 18.04 -10.44 -7.56
C LEU A 222 17.46 -9.02 -7.63
N CYS A 223 17.35 -8.33 -6.49
CA CYS A 223 16.86 -6.95 -6.45
C CYS A 223 17.80 -5.98 -7.18
N LYS A 224 19.12 -6.13 -7.05
CA LYS A 224 20.09 -5.23 -7.67
C LYS A 224 20.18 -5.38 -9.19
N VAL A 225 20.13 -6.61 -9.69
CA VAL A 225 20.36 -6.90 -11.12
C VAL A 225 19.07 -6.80 -11.94
N PHE A 226 17.95 -7.36 -11.44
CA PHE A 226 16.76 -7.50 -12.27
C PHE A 226 15.69 -6.43 -12.02
N ALA A 227 15.48 -5.99 -10.77
CA ALA A 227 14.46 -5.01 -10.44
C ALA A 227 14.87 -4.10 -9.25
N PRO A 228 15.61 -3.02 -9.50
CA PRO A 228 16.02 -2.09 -8.43
C PRO A 228 14.82 -1.43 -7.75
N TYR A 229 13.69 -1.28 -8.45
CA TYR A 229 12.44 -0.76 -7.90
C TYR A 229 11.75 -1.70 -6.89
N ALA A 230 12.19 -2.97 -6.77
CA ALA A 230 11.61 -3.91 -5.82
C ALA A 230 12.13 -3.71 -4.39
N VAL A 231 13.22 -2.95 -4.20
CA VAL A 231 13.89 -2.69 -2.92
C VAL A 231 12.93 -2.02 -1.92
N ALA A 232 13.09 -2.37 -0.65
CA ALA A 232 12.29 -1.88 0.48
C ALA A 232 10.80 -2.23 0.40
N SER A 233 9.98 -1.62 1.26
CA SER A 233 8.55 -1.94 1.39
C SER A 233 7.74 -1.53 0.15
N GLY A 234 7.96 -0.31 -0.37
CA GLY A 234 7.22 0.25 -1.51
C GLY A 234 5.99 1.08 -1.11
N ILE A 235 5.72 1.26 0.19
CA ILE A 235 4.52 1.97 0.69
C ILE A 235 4.56 3.47 0.34
N GLY A 236 5.72 4.12 0.45
CA GLY A 236 5.86 5.54 0.13
C GLY A 236 5.58 5.83 -1.34
N GLU A 237 6.07 4.97 -2.23
CA GLU A 237 5.86 5.04 -3.67
C GLU A 237 4.40 4.77 -4.05
N ILE A 238 3.74 3.81 -3.39
CA ILE A 238 2.30 3.56 -3.59
C ILE A 238 1.50 4.79 -3.19
N LYS A 239 1.86 5.46 -2.08
CA LYS A 239 1.21 6.71 -1.67
C LYS A 239 1.31 7.79 -2.75
N VAL A 240 2.50 7.94 -3.36
CA VAL A 240 2.71 8.86 -4.50
C VAL A 240 1.83 8.49 -5.70
N ILE A 241 1.71 7.19 -6.00
CA ILE A 241 0.89 6.71 -7.12
C ILE A 241 -0.60 6.97 -6.90
N LEU A 242 -1.07 6.75 -5.68
CA LEU A 242 -2.46 7.03 -5.29
C LEU A 242 -2.77 8.53 -5.28
N SER A 243 -1.78 9.38 -4.98
CA SER A 243 -1.94 10.85 -4.95
C SER A 243 -2.09 11.50 -6.32
N GLY A 244 -1.72 10.87 -7.43
CA GLY A 244 -1.78 11.59 -8.72
C GLY A 244 -0.73 11.22 -9.75
N PHE A 245 0.37 10.61 -9.33
CA PHE A 245 1.55 10.42 -10.19
C PHE A 245 1.67 8.98 -10.71
N VAL A 246 2.35 8.80 -11.83
CA VAL A 246 2.60 7.48 -12.42
C VAL A 246 4.11 7.25 -12.46
N ILE A 247 4.59 6.26 -11.69
CA ILE A 247 5.99 5.82 -11.69
C ILE A 247 6.12 4.62 -12.64
N LYS A 248 6.86 4.78 -13.73
CA LYS A 248 7.06 3.71 -14.72
C LYS A 248 7.82 2.54 -14.10
N LYS A 249 7.50 1.32 -14.56
CA LYS A 249 8.12 0.04 -14.15
C LYS A 249 7.94 -0.37 -12.67
N PHE A 250 7.57 0.53 -11.76
CA PHE A 250 7.39 0.23 -10.34
C PHE A 250 6.33 -0.87 -10.09
N LEU A 251 5.14 -0.73 -10.67
CA LEU A 251 4.05 -1.71 -10.60
C LEU A 251 4.16 -2.84 -11.64
N GLY A 252 5.34 -3.08 -12.21
CA GLY A 252 5.54 -4.05 -13.31
C GLY A 252 5.33 -5.52 -12.92
N GLY A 253 5.09 -6.38 -13.91
CA GLY A 253 5.06 -7.84 -13.69
C GLY A 253 6.42 -8.41 -13.30
N TRP A 254 7.51 -7.82 -13.80
CA TRP A 254 8.87 -8.20 -13.41
C TRP A 254 9.17 -7.82 -11.95
N THR A 255 8.78 -6.61 -11.52
CA THR A 255 8.96 -6.20 -10.11
C THR A 255 8.12 -7.07 -9.18
N LEU A 256 6.90 -7.46 -9.58
CA LEU A 256 6.08 -8.43 -8.86
C LEU A 256 6.82 -9.75 -8.60
N LEU A 257 7.36 -10.37 -9.66
CA LEU A 257 8.04 -11.67 -9.56
C LEU A 257 9.27 -11.58 -8.64
N ILE A 258 10.12 -10.60 -8.87
CA ILE A 258 11.37 -10.43 -8.11
C ILE A 258 11.08 -10.06 -6.66
N LYS A 259 10.03 -9.26 -6.41
CA LYS A 259 9.64 -8.90 -5.05
C LYS A 259 9.10 -10.10 -4.29
N CYS A 260 8.29 -10.97 -4.90
CA CYS A 260 7.83 -12.20 -4.25
C CYS A 260 8.99 -13.14 -3.89
N VAL A 261 9.89 -13.42 -4.85
CA VAL A 261 11.04 -14.33 -4.63
C VAL A 261 12.04 -13.72 -3.63
N GLY A 262 12.38 -12.45 -3.81
CA GLY A 262 13.29 -11.74 -2.91
C GLY A 262 12.75 -11.64 -1.49
N LEU A 263 11.43 -11.46 -1.33
CA LEU A 263 10.79 -11.42 0.00
C LEU A 263 10.86 -12.77 0.71
N VAL A 264 10.57 -13.87 0.00
CA VAL A 264 10.67 -15.24 0.55
C VAL A 264 12.08 -15.51 1.05
N LEU A 265 13.10 -15.18 0.25
CA LEU A 265 14.51 -15.41 0.60
C LEU A 265 15.00 -14.47 1.71
N ALA A 266 14.60 -13.20 1.70
CA ALA A 266 14.98 -12.24 2.73
C ALA A 266 14.41 -12.61 4.10
N VAL A 267 13.11 -12.95 4.17
CA VAL A 267 12.47 -13.41 5.40
C VAL A 267 13.01 -14.79 5.82
N GLY A 268 13.19 -15.70 4.86
CA GLY A 268 13.77 -17.03 5.08
C GLY A 268 15.17 -16.98 5.69
N SER A 269 16.02 -16.04 5.24
CA SER A 269 17.38 -15.88 5.75
C SER A 269 17.43 -15.45 7.23
N GLY A 270 16.34 -14.89 7.76
CA GLY A 270 16.23 -14.45 9.15
C GLY A 270 16.67 -12.99 9.38
N LEU A 271 16.68 -12.16 8.33
CA LEU A 271 16.81 -10.71 8.50
C LEU A 271 15.63 -10.18 9.33
N SER A 272 15.87 -9.12 10.10
CA SER A 272 14.84 -8.42 10.89
C SER A 272 13.91 -7.59 9.98
N ILE A 273 13.19 -8.28 9.10
CA ILE A 273 12.28 -7.71 8.09
C ILE A 273 10.99 -8.52 8.08
N GLY A 274 9.85 -7.84 8.01
CA GLY A 274 8.53 -8.46 7.88
C GLY A 274 8.06 -8.62 6.42
N LYS A 275 7.26 -9.67 6.15
CA LYS A 275 6.57 -9.86 4.86
C LYS A 275 5.36 -8.95 4.65
N GLU A 276 4.79 -8.44 5.74
CA GLU A 276 3.50 -7.73 5.72
C GLU A 276 3.54 -6.38 4.99
N GLY A 277 4.56 -5.56 5.24
CA GLY A 277 4.71 -4.27 4.58
C GLY A 277 4.90 -4.39 3.05
N PRO A 278 5.90 -5.16 2.58
CA PRO A 278 6.14 -5.40 1.16
C PRO A 278 4.95 -6.04 0.42
N PHE A 279 4.10 -6.79 1.13
CA PHE A 279 2.94 -7.46 0.53
C PHE A 279 1.89 -6.47 -0.02
N ILE A 280 1.78 -5.26 0.57
CA ILE A 280 0.92 -4.18 0.05
C ILE A 280 1.40 -3.75 -1.35
N HIS A 281 2.72 -3.71 -1.59
CA HIS A 281 3.25 -3.43 -2.91
C HIS A 281 2.98 -4.57 -3.89
N VAL A 282 3.14 -5.81 -3.45
CA VAL A 282 2.82 -7.00 -4.24
C VAL A 282 1.35 -6.96 -4.69
N SER A 283 0.40 -6.64 -3.81
CA SER A 283 -1.01 -6.55 -4.19
C SER A 283 -1.28 -5.42 -5.20
N CYS A 284 -0.64 -4.26 -5.06
CA CYS A 284 -0.75 -3.19 -6.06
C CYS A 284 -0.17 -3.59 -7.42
N CYS A 285 0.95 -4.31 -7.45
CA CYS A 285 1.52 -4.85 -8.68
C CYS A 285 0.57 -5.86 -9.35
N VAL A 286 -0.04 -6.75 -8.56
CA VAL A 286 -1.07 -7.69 -9.04
C VAL A 286 -2.23 -6.95 -9.69
N ALA A 287 -2.77 -5.92 -9.04
CA ALA A 287 -3.84 -5.11 -9.60
C ALA A 287 -3.44 -4.43 -10.92
N ASN A 288 -2.21 -3.93 -11.03
CA ASN A 288 -1.70 -3.36 -12.27
C ASN A 288 -1.57 -4.42 -13.39
N VAL A 289 -1.09 -5.63 -13.09
CA VAL A 289 -1.01 -6.73 -14.07
C VAL A 289 -2.41 -7.20 -14.47
N MET A 290 -3.30 -7.40 -13.51
CA MET A 290 -4.68 -7.83 -13.75
C MET A 290 -5.50 -6.77 -14.51
N SER A 291 -5.26 -5.49 -14.29
CA SER A 291 -5.96 -4.40 -15.01
C SER A 291 -5.76 -4.45 -16.52
N ARG A 292 -4.66 -5.04 -17.01
CA ARG A 292 -4.37 -5.15 -18.45
C ARG A 292 -5.31 -6.11 -19.17
N PHE A 293 -5.84 -7.11 -18.47
CA PHE A 293 -6.80 -8.06 -19.02
C PHE A 293 -8.21 -7.48 -19.16
N PHE A 294 -8.49 -6.35 -18.52
CA PHE A 294 -9.79 -5.69 -18.56
C PHE A 294 -9.65 -4.34 -19.27
N SER A 295 -10.15 -4.25 -20.51
CA SER A 295 -10.09 -3.05 -21.35
C SER A 295 -10.59 -1.76 -20.67
N LYS A 296 -11.57 -1.86 -19.77
CA LYS A 296 -12.14 -0.75 -18.99
C LYS A 296 -11.14 -0.13 -18.02
N PHE A 297 -10.23 -0.93 -17.47
CA PHE A 297 -9.17 -0.46 -16.56
C PHE A 297 -7.87 -0.19 -17.31
N ALA A 298 -7.57 -0.95 -18.37
CA ALA A 298 -6.38 -0.73 -19.19
C ALA A 298 -6.38 0.62 -19.91
N THR A 299 -7.56 1.14 -20.28
CA THR A 299 -7.70 2.40 -21.03
C THR A 299 -8.03 3.61 -20.16
N ASN A 300 -8.37 3.42 -18.89
CA ASN A 300 -8.79 4.47 -17.98
C ASN A 300 -7.97 4.39 -16.68
N GLU A 301 -6.97 5.26 -16.57
CA GLU A 301 -6.04 5.28 -15.44
C GLU A 301 -6.72 5.72 -14.12
N VAL A 302 -7.83 6.48 -14.18
CA VAL A 302 -8.64 6.85 -13.01
C VAL A 302 -9.26 5.61 -12.37
N ARG A 303 -9.96 4.79 -13.17
CA ARG A 303 -10.56 3.54 -12.69
C ARG A 303 -9.52 2.53 -12.24
N LYS A 304 -8.36 2.52 -12.88
CA LYS A 304 -7.24 1.67 -12.47
C LYS A 304 -6.72 2.05 -11.09
N ARG A 305 -6.73 3.33 -10.71
CA ARG A 305 -6.39 3.76 -9.34
C ARG A 305 -7.43 3.36 -8.30
N GLU A 306 -8.72 3.38 -8.63
CA GLU A 306 -9.75 2.79 -7.76
C GLU A 306 -9.48 1.29 -7.49
N LEU A 307 -9.01 0.56 -8.51
CA LEU A 307 -8.61 -0.84 -8.38
C LEU A 307 -7.32 -0.99 -7.54
N LEU A 308 -6.33 -0.10 -7.73
CA LEU A 308 -5.10 -0.10 -6.94
C LEU A 308 -5.35 0.20 -5.46
N SER A 309 -6.22 1.16 -5.14
CA SER A 309 -6.57 1.48 -3.75
C SER A 309 -7.33 0.33 -3.08
N ALA A 310 -8.27 -0.29 -3.80
CA ALA A 310 -8.96 -1.50 -3.34
C ALA A 310 -7.98 -2.67 -3.10
N SER A 311 -7.01 -2.85 -3.99
CA SER A 311 -5.98 -3.89 -3.84
C SER A 311 -5.00 -3.60 -2.70
N ALA A 312 -4.63 -2.35 -2.46
CA ALA A 312 -3.81 -1.97 -1.31
C ALA A 312 -4.51 -2.33 0.01
N ALA A 313 -5.81 -2.00 0.11
CA ALA A 313 -6.64 -2.37 1.26
C ALA A 313 -6.76 -3.90 1.42
N ALA A 314 -6.95 -4.64 0.32
CA ALA A 314 -6.96 -6.11 0.34
C ALA A 314 -5.59 -6.70 0.76
N GLY A 315 -4.49 -6.10 0.31
CA GLY A 315 -3.13 -6.49 0.70
C GLY A 315 -2.90 -6.34 2.20
N ILE A 316 -3.33 -5.22 2.79
CA ILE A 316 -3.31 -5.01 4.24
C ILE A 316 -4.17 -6.06 4.96
N ALA A 317 -5.39 -6.31 4.48
CA ALA A 317 -6.29 -7.26 5.11
C ALA A 317 -5.74 -8.70 5.12
N VAL A 318 -5.09 -9.12 4.04
CA VAL A 318 -4.47 -10.45 3.91
C VAL A 318 -3.20 -10.56 4.74
N ALA A 319 -2.38 -9.50 4.77
CA ALA A 319 -1.14 -9.45 5.55
C ALA A 319 -1.41 -9.52 7.07
N PHE A 320 -2.38 -8.75 7.55
CA PHE A 320 -2.64 -8.63 8.99
C PHE A 320 -3.80 -9.51 9.48
N GLY A 321 -4.54 -10.16 8.59
CA GLY A 321 -5.73 -10.94 8.95
C GLY A 321 -6.91 -10.09 9.46
N ILE A 322 -6.88 -8.78 9.22
CA ILE A 322 -7.91 -7.83 9.67
C ILE A 322 -8.71 -7.36 8.46
N SER A 323 -9.97 -7.77 8.38
CA SER A 323 -10.94 -7.15 7.47
C SER A 323 -11.35 -5.80 8.04
N LEU A 324 -10.69 -4.72 7.61
CA LEU A 324 -11.06 -3.35 7.99
C LEU A 324 -12.46 -3.03 7.44
N LEU A 325 -13.48 -3.19 8.28
CA LEU A 325 -14.84 -2.71 8.03
C LEU A 325 -14.86 -1.20 8.31
N SER A 326 -14.99 -0.37 7.29
CA SER A 326 -15.35 1.05 7.43
C SER A 326 -16.46 1.41 6.43
N PRO A 327 -17.39 2.33 6.78
CA PRO A 327 -18.80 2.22 6.41
C PRO A 327 -19.17 2.77 5.03
N LYS A 328 -20.29 2.25 4.50
CA LYS A 328 -21.18 2.74 3.41
C LYS A 328 -20.59 2.96 2.00
N THR A 329 -19.34 3.40 1.81
CA THR A 329 -18.82 3.81 0.47
C THR A 329 -17.68 2.95 -0.11
N MET A 330 -17.03 2.08 0.68
CA MET A 330 -15.88 1.26 0.21
C MET A 330 -16.19 -0.24 0.00
N TRP A 331 -17.44 -0.60 -0.32
CA TRP A 331 -17.87 -1.99 -0.52
C TRP A 331 -17.02 -2.80 -1.52
N ARG A 332 -16.45 -2.15 -2.54
CA ARG A 332 -15.55 -2.80 -3.52
C ARG A 332 -14.24 -3.29 -2.91
N ALA A 333 -13.64 -2.49 -2.01
CA ALA A 333 -12.41 -2.86 -1.32
C ALA A 333 -12.67 -4.00 -0.32
N LEU A 334 -13.78 -3.92 0.42
CA LEU A 334 -14.20 -4.98 1.34
C LEU A 334 -14.44 -6.30 0.60
N PHE A 335 -15.11 -6.25 -0.55
CA PHE A 335 -15.34 -7.44 -1.39
C PHE A 335 -14.01 -8.05 -1.85
N CYS A 336 -13.09 -7.23 -2.38
CA CYS A 336 -11.76 -7.69 -2.80
C CYS A 336 -10.98 -8.31 -1.63
N ALA A 337 -10.98 -7.67 -0.46
CA ALA A 337 -10.33 -8.18 0.74
C ALA A 337 -10.93 -9.51 1.20
N THR A 338 -12.25 -9.65 1.14
CA THR A 338 -12.95 -10.90 1.50
C THR A 338 -12.57 -12.03 0.55
N VAL A 339 -12.58 -11.79 -0.76
CA VAL A 339 -12.15 -12.80 -1.75
C VAL A 339 -10.69 -13.19 -1.52
N ALA A 340 -9.82 -12.23 -1.22
CA ALA A 340 -8.41 -12.49 -0.96
C ALA A 340 -8.18 -13.31 0.32
N ALA A 341 -8.87 -12.96 1.41
CA ALA A 341 -8.82 -13.70 2.66
C ALA A 341 -9.36 -15.12 2.50
N MET A 342 -10.49 -15.30 1.80
CA MET A 342 -11.03 -16.63 1.50
C MET A 342 -10.06 -17.47 0.65
N SER A 343 -9.40 -16.84 -0.33
CA SER A 343 -8.43 -17.51 -1.19
C SER A 343 -7.19 -17.92 -0.39
N LEU A 344 -6.69 -17.06 0.51
CA LEU A 344 -5.62 -17.40 1.43
C LEU A 344 -6.02 -18.57 2.35
N GLN A 345 -7.20 -18.54 2.98
CA GLN A 345 -7.66 -19.64 3.85
C GLN A 345 -7.69 -20.99 3.14
N ARG A 346 -8.14 -21.03 1.88
CA ARG A 346 -8.22 -22.28 1.13
C ARG A 346 -6.88 -22.79 0.64
N LEU A 347 -5.96 -21.90 0.31
CA LEU A 347 -4.65 -22.25 -0.24
C LEU A 347 -3.60 -22.44 0.83
N ASN A 348 -3.81 -21.95 2.04
CA ASN A 348 -2.88 -22.10 3.13
C ASN A 348 -2.86 -23.55 3.64
N PRO A 349 -1.74 -24.30 3.48
CA PRO A 349 -1.65 -25.69 3.93
C PRO A 349 -1.50 -25.81 5.46
N GLN A 350 -1.49 -24.69 6.18
CA GLN A 350 -1.19 -24.65 7.61
C GLN A 350 -2.16 -25.51 8.45
N PRO A 351 -1.64 -26.41 9.32
CA PRO A 351 -2.47 -27.26 10.17
C PRO A 351 -3.41 -26.51 11.12
N SER A 352 -3.05 -25.29 11.52
CA SER A 352 -3.82 -24.49 12.48
C SER A 352 -5.11 -23.92 11.89
N GLY A 353 -5.23 -23.80 10.56
CA GLY A 353 -6.40 -23.20 9.90
C GLY A 353 -6.66 -21.73 10.24
N LYS A 354 -5.76 -21.07 10.97
CA LYS A 354 -5.91 -19.68 11.45
C LYS A 354 -5.13 -18.74 10.54
N MET A 355 -5.78 -17.66 10.10
CA MET A 355 -5.16 -16.60 9.27
C MET A 355 -4.37 -15.57 10.07
N VAL A 356 -4.51 -15.59 11.40
CA VAL A 356 -3.92 -14.59 12.28
C VAL A 356 -2.50 -14.99 12.64
N LEU A 357 -1.56 -14.05 12.48
CA LEU A 357 -0.14 -14.25 12.81
C LEU A 357 0.07 -14.49 14.30
N PHE A 358 -0.77 -13.91 15.15
CA PHE A 358 -0.70 -14.04 16.59
C PHE A 358 -2.09 -14.28 17.16
N GLU A 359 -2.26 -15.40 17.86
CA GLU A 359 -3.46 -15.69 18.61
C GLU A 359 -3.12 -15.69 20.10
N ILE A 360 -3.80 -14.82 20.82
CA ILE A 360 -3.75 -14.79 22.28
C ILE A 360 -5.01 -15.47 22.78
N THR A 361 -4.87 -16.63 23.41
CA THR A 361 -5.99 -17.29 24.09
C THR A 361 -6.21 -16.62 25.44
N TYR A 362 -7.22 -15.76 25.53
CA TYR A 362 -7.59 -15.11 26.79
C TYR A 362 -8.41 -16.08 27.66
N HIS A 363 -7.83 -16.55 28.75
CA HIS A 363 -8.53 -17.43 29.70
C HIS A 363 -9.37 -16.65 30.74
N HIS A 364 -9.18 -15.33 30.84
CA HIS A 364 -9.91 -14.47 31.78
C HIS A 364 -10.44 -13.20 31.09
N LYS A 365 -11.66 -12.80 31.44
CA LYS A 365 -12.24 -11.51 31.04
C LYS A 365 -11.64 -10.40 31.92
N TRP A 366 -11.40 -9.24 31.33
CA TRP A 366 -10.89 -8.07 32.04
C TRP A 366 -11.77 -7.69 33.24
N ARG A 367 -11.16 -7.21 34.31
CA ARG A 367 -11.86 -6.55 35.42
C ARG A 367 -11.52 -5.07 35.44
N LEU A 368 -12.45 -4.23 35.91
CA LEU A 368 -12.30 -2.77 35.88
C LEU A 368 -11.01 -2.27 36.58
N PHE A 369 -10.54 -2.96 37.62
CA PHE A 369 -9.28 -2.60 38.28
C PHE A 369 -8.03 -2.89 37.44
N GLU A 370 -8.09 -3.84 36.50
CA GLU A 370 -6.98 -4.19 35.59
C GLU A 370 -6.77 -3.09 34.53
N LEU A 371 -7.75 -2.18 34.35
CA LEU A 371 -7.62 -1.02 33.46
C LEU A 371 -6.57 -0.02 33.96
N ILE A 372 -6.36 0.09 35.28
CA ILE A 372 -5.37 0.99 35.88
C ILE A 372 -3.94 0.61 35.46
N PRO A 373 -3.49 -0.65 35.62
CA PRO A 373 -2.18 -1.05 35.11
C PRO A 373 -2.10 -1.03 33.57
N PHE A 374 -3.18 -1.30 32.82
CA PHE A 374 -3.18 -1.12 31.36
C PHE A 374 -2.97 0.34 30.95
N ALA A 375 -3.62 1.29 31.64
CA ALA A 375 -3.42 2.72 31.42
C ALA A 375 -1.98 3.13 31.76
N PHE A 376 -1.43 2.61 32.87
CA PHE A 376 -0.04 2.85 33.27
C PHE A 376 0.96 2.27 32.25
N ILE A 377 0.72 1.07 31.71
CA ILE A 377 1.52 0.47 30.62
C ILE A 377 1.40 1.31 29.35
N GLY A 378 0.23 1.88 29.04
CA GLY A 378 0.06 2.79 27.90
C GLY A 378 0.90 4.06 28.05
N VAL A 379 0.90 4.68 29.24
CA VAL A 379 1.71 5.86 29.56
C VAL A 379 3.20 5.52 29.56
N ILE A 380 3.61 4.44 30.23
CA ILE A 380 5.00 3.97 30.25
C ILE A 380 5.46 3.56 28.86
N GLY A 381 4.66 2.85 28.07
CA GLY A 381 5.01 2.45 26.72
C GLY A 381 5.25 3.66 25.81
N GLY A 382 4.43 4.70 25.95
CA GLY A 382 4.66 5.99 25.28
C GLY A 382 5.96 6.66 25.74
N LEU A 383 6.20 6.71 27.05
CA LEU A 383 7.42 7.29 27.64
C LEU A 383 8.68 6.50 27.27
N VAL A 384 8.63 5.17 27.28
CA VAL A 384 9.74 4.26 26.95
C VAL A 384 10.02 4.27 25.46
N CYS A 385 9.02 4.29 24.58
CA CYS A 385 9.23 4.46 23.14
C CYS A 385 9.96 5.79 22.85
N LEU A 386 9.53 6.87 23.50
CA LEU A 386 10.17 8.18 23.44
C LEU A 386 11.59 8.17 24.01
N VAL A 387 11.81 7.48 25.14
CA VAL A 387 13.14 7.31 25.75
C VAL A 387 14.05 6.42 24.89
N VAL A 388 13.57 5.34 24.29
CA VAL A 388 14.35 4.42 23.43
C VAL A 388 14.73 5.10 22.12
N VAL A 389 13.83 5.88 21.53
CA VAL A 389 14.18 6.77 20.40
C VAL A 389 15.23 7.80 20.85
N MET A 390 15.08 8.39 22.04
CA MET A 390 16.10 9.28 22.61
C MET A 390 17.41 8.56 22.96
N PHE A 391 17.39 7.27 23.32
CA PHE A 391 18.55 6.51 23.76
C PHE A 391 19.34 5.96 22.57
N GLU A 392 18.66 5.48 21.53
CA GLU A 392 19.28 5.23 20.21
C GLU A 392 19.91 6.50 19.62
N VAL A 393 19.34 7.67 19.93
CA VAL A 393 19.87 8.95 19.45
C VAL A 393 20.92 9.57 20.40
N THR A 394 21.00 9.20 21.70
CA THR A 394 21.73 10.03 22.69
C THR A 394 22.52 9.33 23.82
N GLY A 395 22.28 8.05 24.18
CA GLY A 395 23.17 7.28 25.10
C GLY A 395 23.62 7.89 26.47
N GLY A 396 22.71 8.22 27.41
CA GLY A 396 23.08 8.53 28.83
C GLY A 396 21.94 9.07 29.73
N TYR A 397 21.86 8.62 31.00
CA TYR A 397 20.63 8.65 31.84
C TYR A 397 20.45 9.81 32.85
N GLU A 398 21.37 10.76 32.98
CA GLU A 398 21.19 11.91 33.90
C GLU A 398 20.23 13.00 33.38
N TYR A 399 19.77 12.87 32.14
CA TYR A 399 19.09 13.95 31.43
C TYR A 399 17.56 13.81 31.35
N VAL A 400 16.93 12.84 32.02
CA VAL A 400 15.49 12.52 31.82
C VAL A 400 14.54 13.72 32.03
N LEU A 401 14.76 14.52 33.07
CA LEU A 401 13.92 15.70 33.37
C LEU A 401 14.12 16.84 32.36
N PRO A 402 15.35 17.29 32.05
CA PRO A 402 15.57 18.20 30.93
C PRO A 402 15.19 17.61 29.57
N VAL A 403 15.20 16.29 29.40
CA VAL A 403 14.75 15.59 28.17
C VAL A 403 13.24 15.62 28.03
N MET A 404 12.45 15.51 29.09
CA MET A 404 10.99 15.62 29.00
C MET A 404 10.55 17.03 28.58
N VAL A 405 11.19 18.06 29.16
CA VAL A 405 11.02 19.45 28.73
C VAL A 405 11.56 19.65 27.31
N GLY A 406 12.71 19.05 27.01
CA GLY A 406 13.33 19.02 25.70
C GLY A 406 12.45 18.34 24.64
N VAL A 407 11.67 17.32 24.97
CA VAL A 407 10.80 16.61 24.03
C VAL A 407 9.52 17.37 23.76
N LEU A 408 8.95 18.05 24.76
CA LEU A 408 7.83 18.97 24.56
C LEU A 408 8.26 20.15 23.68
N LEU A 409 9.42 20.74 23.98
CA LEU A 409 10.01 21.78 23.15
C LEU A 409 10.37 21.23 21.76
N SER A 410 10.95 20.05 21.64
CA SER A 410 11.34 19.44 20.36
C SER A 410 10.13 19.07 19.52
N LYS A 411 9.02 18.63 20.12
CA LYS A 411 7.76 18.41 19.38
C LYS A 411 7.24 19.74 18.86
N TRP A 412 7.23 20.78 19.69
CA TRP A 412 6.78 22.11 19.31
C TRP A 412 7.67 22.74 18.23
N VAL A 413 8.97 22.53 18.37
CA VAL A 413 10.03 22.94 17.45
C VAL A 413 9.99 22.11 16.16
N ALA A 414 9.72 20.80 16.21
CA ALA A 414 9.53 19.95 15.03
C ALA A 414 8.24 20.31 14.30
N ASP A 415 7.16 20.57 15.03
CA ASP A 415 5.90 21.08 14.47
C ASP A 415 6.10 22.50 13.88
N ALA A 416 7.11 23.26 14.35
CA ALA A 416 7.54 24.54 13.79
C ALA A 416 8.53 24.40 12.60
N PHE A 417 9.37 23.38 12.56
CA PHE A 417 10.36 23.13 11.48
C PHE A 417 9.78 22.28 10.32
N GLY A 418 8.74 21.47 10.55
CA GLY A 418 8.10 20.69 9.48
C GLY A 418 6.94 19.80 9.93
N LYS A 419 5.74 20.06 9.42
CA LYS A 419 4.48 19.31 9.71
C LYS A 419 4.37 17.91 9.06
N SER A 420 5.47 17.34 8.58
CA SER A 420 5.49 16.28 7.56
C SER A 420 5.93 14.92 8.14
N SER A 421 5.34 13.81 7.68
CA SER A 421 5.63 12.46 8.20
C SER A 421 6.90 11.86 7.57
N ILE A 422 7.52 10.86 8.21
CA ILE A 422 8.77 10.25 7.71
C ILE A 422 8.64 9.68 6.28
N TYR A 423 7.45 9.20 5.90
CA TYR A 423 7.17 8.75 4.53
C TYR A 423 7.08 9.93 3.55
N ILE A 424 6.57 11.07 3.98
CA ILE A 424 6.51 12.30 3.18
C ILE A 424 7.94 12.86 3.02
N GLU A 425 8.75 12.84 4.07
CA GLU A 425 10.17 13.23 3.96
C GLU A 425 10.96 12.26 3.09
N LEU A 426 10.73 10.94 3.19
CA LEU A 426 11.34 9.97 2.28
C LEU A 426 10.95 10.23 0.82
N ILE A 427 9.70 10.65 0.58
CA ILE A 427 9.22 11.06 -0.75
C ILE A 427 9.97 12.31 -1.23
N HIS A 428 10.13 13.32 -0.38
CA HIS A 428 10.90 14.53 -0.70
C HIS A 428 12.39 14.25 -0.94
N LEU A 429 13.02 13.41 -0.10
CA LEU A 429 14.41 12.96 -0.25
C LEU A 429 14.64 12.21 -1.56
N LYS A 430 13.65 11.43 -2.01
CA LYS A 430 13.70 10.74 -3.32
C LYS A 430 13.35 11.67 -4.49
N GLY A 431 12.98 12.92 -4.23
CA GLY A 431 12.57 13.88 -5.25
C GLY A 431 11.24 13.51 -5.92
N TYR A 432 10.39 12.71 -5.26
CA TYR A 432 9.11 12.31 -5.84
C TYR A 432 8.05 13.40 -5.67
N PRO A 433 7.28 13.72 -6.72
CA PRO A 433 6.21 14.69 -6.60
C PRO A 433 5.05 14.09 -5.79
N HIS A 434 4.53 14.82 -4.81
CA HIS A 434 3.43 14.39 -3.94
C HIS A 434 2.47 15.56 -3.68
N LEU A 435 1.19 15.30 -3.86
CA LEU A 435 0.11 16.21 -3.51
C LEU A 435 -0.41 15.81 -2.13
N ASP A 436 -0.32 16.72 -1.17
CA ASP A 436 -0.78 16.54 0.20
C ASP A 436 -2.25 16.95 0.29
N ASN A 437 -3.13 15.99 0.52
CA ASN A 437 -4.57 16.22 0.63
C ASN A 437 -4.95 17.13 1.82
N LYS A 438 -4.02 17.38 2.76
CA LYS A 438 -4.26 18.29 3.89
C LYS A 438 -4.03 19.76 3.54
N ARG A 439 -3.51 20.07 2.35
CA ARG A 439 -3.27 21.44 1.90
C ARG A 439 -4.28 21.80 0.82
N GLU A 440 -4.97 22.92 0.99
CA GLU A 440 -5.77 23.50 -0.08
C GLU A 440 -4.84 24.13 -1.12
N TYR A 441 -5.01 23.73 -2.37
CA TYR A 441 -4.28 24.28 -3.49
C TYR A 441 -5.18 25.29 -4.20
N ALA A 442 -4.88 26.59 -4.06
CA ALA A 442 -5.54 27.61 -4.86
C ALA A 442 -4.96 27.57 -6.29
N PHE A 443 -5.78 27.18 -7.26
CA PHE A 443 -5.45 27.33 -8.67
C PHE A 443 -5.63 28.81 -9.04
N LYS A 444 -4.54 29.48 -9.42
CA LYS A 444 -4.56 30.85 -9.96
C LYS A 444 -4.73 30.83 -11.47
#